data_AF-A0A3B1DRK8-F1
#
_entry.id   AF-A0A3B1DRK8-F1
#
_cell.length_a   1.000
_cell.length_b   1.000
_cell.length_c   1.000
_cell.angle_alpha   90.00
_cell.angle_beta   90.00
_cell.angle_gamma   90.00
#
_symmetry.space_group_name_H-M   'P 1'
#
loop_
_entity.id
_entity.type
_entity.pdbx_description
1 polymer ?
#
loop_
_entity_poly.entity_id
_entity_poly.type
_entity_poly.pdbx_seq_one_letter_code
_entity_poly.pdbx_strand_id
1 'polypeptide(L)'
;MSLQKNLMTLGIAVLIFGCCLAFMFSGCALFPLMSGEASPAEQEKSYRKEYQTTRSRKAMKWLLTNRVAQGMTQKNVSEIMGQEGKRIRNDNHLKQGSSAYRRGDKTYRYGPDAEGRSIYLMFRGNKLVNYDADEFE
;
A
#
# COMPACT_ATOMS: atom_id res chain seq x y z
N MET A 1 -52.85 -24.71 -33.50
CA MET A 1 -53.21 -25.23 -32.16
C MET A 1 -52.25 -24.57 -31.19
N SER A 2 -52.55 -23.39 -30.66
CA SER A 2 -53.50 -23.04 -29.57
C SER A 2 -53.06 -23.53 -28.18
N LEU A 3 -53.26 -22.61 -27.22
CA LEU A 3 -53.09 -22.63 -25.76
C LEU A 3 -51.76 -22.02 -25.25
N GLN A 4 -51.76 -21.02 -24.36
CA GLN A 4 -52.86 -20.31 -23.73
C GLN A 4 -52.38 -18.98 -23.14
N LYS A 5 -53.28 -18.01 -23.23
CA LYS A 5 -53.23 -16.65 -22.70
C LYS A 5 -53.29 -16.70 -21.16
N ASN A 6 -52.66 -15.75 -20.46
CA ASN A 6 -53.19 -15.19 -19.22
C ASN A 6 -52.58 -13.80 -18.97
N LEU A 7 -53.32 -12.81 -19.46
CA LEU A 7 -53.26 -11.39 -19.16
C LEU A 7 -54.61 -11.08 -18.54
N MET A 8 -54.65 -10.59 -17.29
CA MET A 8 -55.78 -9.92 -16.59
C MET A 8 -55.60 -10.12 -15.07
N THR A 9 -55.81 -9.18 -14.13
CA THR A 9 -56.13 -7.74 -14.10
C THR A 9 -56.18 -7.34 -12.61
N LEU A 10 -56.02 -6.03 -12.32
CA LEU A 10 -56.60 -5.29 -11.17
C LEU A 10 -56.20 -5.75 -9.75
N GLY A 11 -55.86 -4.92 -8.78
CA GLY A 11 -56.01 -3.50 -8.49
C GLY A 11 -55.66 -3.40 -6.99
N ILE A 12 -55.05 -2.34 -6.48
CA ILE A 12 -55.74 -1.27 -5.77
C ILE A 12 -54.70 -0.15 -5.58
N ALA A 13 -54.97 1.00 -6.19
CA ALA A 13 -54.45 2.27 -5.76
C ALA A 13 -55.49 2.88 -4.82
N VAL A 14 -55.12 3.19 -3.57
CA VAL A 14 -55.80 4.22 -2.78
C VAL A 14 -54.73 5.14 -2.20
N LEU A 15 -54.80 6.37 -2.66
CA LEU A 15 -54.14 7.57 -2.16
C LEU A 15 -54.55 7.83 -0.71
N ILE A 16 -53.57 8.07 0.17
CA ILE A 16 -53.77 8.98 1.30
C ILE A 16 -52.86 10.17 1.07
N PHE A 17 -53.54 11.24 0.69
CA PHE A 17 -53.07 12.56 0.33
C PHE A 17 -52.97 13.40 1.61
N GLY A 18 -51.81 14.00 1.85
CA GLY A 18 -51.63 15.30 2.51
C GLY A 18 -51.99 15.46 3.99
N CYS A 19 -51.06 15.99 4.80
CA CYS A 19 -50.99 17.44 5.04
C CYS A 19 -49.88 17.78 6.04
N CYS A 20 -49.22 18.91 5.78
CA CYS A 20 -48.11 19.55 6.49
C CYS A 20 -48.37 19.82 7.98
N LEU A 21 -47.34 19.73 8.84
CA LEU A 21 -46.60 20.87 9.40
C LEU A 21 -45.63 20.44 10.53
N ALA A 22 -44.37 20.83 10.33
CA ALA A 22 -43.23 21.03 11.26
C ALA A 22 -43.33 20.65 12.76
N PHE A 23 -42.33 19.88 13.23
CA PHE A 23 -41.42 20.14 14.37
C PHE A 23 -40.45 18.92 14.46
N MET A 24 -39.21 19.01 13.97
CA MET A 24 -37.97 19.35 14.70
C MET A 24 -37.55 18.35 15.80
N PHE A 25 -36.29 17.91 15.69
CA PHE A 25 -35.46 17.15 16.65
C PHE A 25 -35.71 15.64 16.82
N SER A 26 -34.79 14.85 16.28
CA SER A 26 -33.71 14.21 17.06
C SER A 26 -33.44 12.79 16.57
N GLY A 27 -32.18 12.54 16.19
CA GLY A 27 -31.68 11.19 16.02
C GLY A 27 -31.41 10.78 14.58
N CYS A 28 -30.54 11.52 13.89
CA CYS A 28 -29.57 10.86 13.02
C CYS A 28 -28.89 9.76 13.85
N ALA A 29 -29.26 8.50 13.66
CA ALA A 29 -28.34 7.40 13.92
C ALA A 29 -27.30 7.43 12.79
N LEU A 30 -26.50 8.49 12.85
CA LEU A 30 -25.17 8.60 12.32
C LEU A 30 -24.45 7.39 12.89
N PHE A 31 -24.32 6.32 12.10
CA PHE A 31 -23.29 5.34 12.41
C PHE A 31 -22.00 6.16 12.49
N PRO A 32 -21.31 6.20 13.64
CA PRO A 32 -19.95 6.69 13.63
C PRO A 32 -19.22 5.74 12.70
N LEU A 33 -18.85 6.24 11.52
CA LEU A 33 -17.81 5.67 10.70
C LEU A 33 -16.58 5.68 11.61
N MET A 34 -16.37 4.61 12.38
CA MET A 34 -15.16 4.42 13.14
C MET A 34 -14.06 4.40 12.10
N SER A 35 -13.36 5.53 12.00
CA SER A 35 -12.06 5.63 11.36
C SER A 35 -11.09 4.83 12.23
N GLY A 36 -11.23 3.50 12.20
CA GLY A 36 -10.25 2.59 12.73
C GLY A 36 -9.06 2.69 11.80
N GLU A 37 -8.06 3.47 12.20
CA GLU A 37 -6.78 3.46 11.49
C GLU A 37 -6.30 2.00 11.41
N ALA A 38 -6.07 1.53 10.19
CA ALA A 38 -5.60 0.16 9.98
C ALA A 38 -4.37 -0.09 10.84
N SER A 39 -4.27 -1.30 11.41
CA SER A 39 -3.12 -1.63 12.23
C SER A 39 -1.83 -1.48 11.42
N PRO A 40 -0.68 -1.20 12.06
CA PRO A 40 0.60 -1.09 11.35
C PRO A 40 0.87 -2.30 10.43
N ALA A 41 0.53 -3.51 10.88
CA ALA A 41 0.69 -4.73 10.09
C ALA A 41 -0.23 -4.79 8.86
N GLU A 42 -1.46 -4.28 8.94
CA GLU A 42 -2.38 -4.20 7.81
C GLU A 42 -1.95 -3.14 6.80
N GLN A 43 -1.46 -1.99 7.27
CA GLN A 43 -0.91 -0.95 6.39
C GLN A 43 0.28 -1.49 5.60
N GLU A 44 1.21 -2.19 6.25
CA GLU A 44 2.34 -2.82 5.57
C GLU A 44 1.88 -3.82 4.50
N LYS A 45 0.92 -4.70 4.81
CA LYS A 45 0.37 -5.63 3.83
C LYS A 45 -0.27 -4.90 2.64
N SER A 46 -0.99 -3.81 2.90
CA SER A 46 -1.62 -2.98 1.87
C SER A 46 -0.58 -2.34 0.94
N TYR A 47 0.41 -1.65 1.51
CA TYR A 47 1.46 -1.00 0.73
C TYR A 47 2.36 -2.01 0.00
N ARG A 48 2.67 -3.14 0.62
CA ARG A 48 3.39 -4.24 -0.05
C ARG A 48 2.62 -4.72 -1.28
N LYS A 49 1.32 -4.97 -1.13
CA LYS A 49 0.46 -5.38 -2.24
C LYS A 49 0.42 -4.32 -3.34
N GLU A 50 0.23 -3.06 -2.97
CA GLU A 50 0.22 -1.93 -3.92
C GLU A 50 1.54 -1.83 -4.69
N TYR A 51 2.68 -1.91 -4.01
CA TYR A 51 3.98 -1.87 -4.66
C TYR A 51 4.19 -3.07 -5.60
N GLN A 52 3.79 -4.27 -5.20
CA GLN A 52 3.93 -5.46 -6.04
C GLN A 52 3.08 -5.41 -7.32
N THR A 53 1.87 -4.85 -7.24
CA THR A 53 0.93 -4.84 -8.38
C THR A 53 1.13 -3.64 -9.29
N THR A 54 1.30 -2.45 -8.71
CA THR A 54 1.33 -1.19 -9.48
C THR A 54 2.73 -0.62 -9.64
N ARG A 55 3.71 -1.14 -8.89
CA ARG A 55 5.05 -0.53 -8.77
C ARG A 55 4.98 0.92 -8.26
N SER A 56 3.96 1.26 -7.47
CA SER A 56 3.77 2.59 -6.88
C SER A 56 5.00 3.04 -6.08
N ARG A 57 5.54 4.22 -6.46
CA ARG A 57 6.64 4.84 -5.70
C ARG A 57 6.20 5.17 -4.29
N LYS A 58 4.98 5.67 -4.10
CA LYS A 58 4.46 6.03 -2.78
C LYS A 58 4.48 4.82 -1.85
N ALA A 59 4.03 3.67 -2.35
CA ALA A 59 4.06 2.43 -1.59
C ALA A 59 5.49 1.98 -1.27
N MET A 60 6.41 2.07 -2.23
CA MET A 60 7.82 1.76 -2.01
C MET A 60 8.45 2.65 -0.94
N LYS A 61 8.29 3.98 -1.05
CA LYS A 61 8.78 4.96 -0.07
C LYS A 61 8.21 4.67 1.31
N TRP A 62 6.89 4.45 1.41
CA TRP A 62 6.25 4.15 2.69
C TRP A 62 6.85 2.91 3.36
N LEU A 63 7.08 1.82 2.61
CA LEU A 63 7.69 0.60 3.14
C LEU A 63 9.13 0.85 3.63
N LEU A 64 9.90 1.63 2.87
CA LEU A 64 11.26 2.01 3.25
C LEU A 64 11.26 2.82 4.54
N THR A 65 10.47 3.89 4.60
CA THR A 65 10.43 4.78 5.77
C THR A 65 9.89 4.09 7.03
N ASN A 66 8.82 3.29 6.90
CA ASN A 66 8.07 2.80 8.07
C ASN A 66 8.44 1.38 8.52
N ARG A 67 9.13 0.61 7.67
CA ARG A 67 9.39 -0.81 7.94
C ARG A 67 10.83 -1.23 7.78
N VAL A 68 11.61 -0.55 6.93
CA VAL A 68 13.03 -0.86 6.78
C VAL A 68 13.83 -0.05 7.80
N ALA A 69 14.78 -0.70 8.46
CA ALA A 69 15.66 -0.06 9.44
C ALA A 69 17.11 -0.51 9.26
N GLN A 70 18.04 0.34 9.69
CA GLN A 70 19.47 0.01 9.72
C GLN A 70 19.70 -1.30 10.50
N GLY A 71 20.61 -2.14 10.01
CA GLY A 71 20.93 -3.42 10.61
C GLY A 71 20.07 -4.60 10.17
N MET A 72 18.95 -4.36 9.45
CA MET A 72 18.11 -5.44 8.92
C MET A 72 18.86 -6.33 7.93
N THR A 73 18.52 -7.61 7.89
CA THR A 73 19.09 -8.52 6.90
C THR A 73 18.50 -8.29 5.53
N GLN A 74 19.22 -8.67 4.47
CA GLN A 74 18.68 -8.58 3.11
C GLN A 74 17.40 -9.41 2.95
N LYS A 75 17.30 -10.55 3.65
CA LYS A 75 16.10 -11.39 3.70
C LYS A 75 14.91 -10.62 4.30
N ASN A 76 15.09 -10.00 5.46
CA ASN A 76 14.02 -9.23 6.11
C ASN A 76 13.55 -8.06 5.23
N VAL A 77 14.49 -7.33 4.60
CA VAL A 77 14.13 -6.25 3.66
C VAL A 77 13.34 -6.80 2.47
N SER A 78 13.75 -7.95 1.93
CA SER A 78 13.01 -8.59 0.84
C SER A 78 11.62 -9.09 1.23
N GLU A 79 11.44 -9.56 2.47
CA GLU A 79 10.13 -9.92 3.02
C GLU A 79 9.21 -8.69 3.15
N ILE A 80 9.73 -7.58 3.67
CA ILE A 80 8.99 -6.30 3.77
C ILE A 80 8.57 -5.81 2.38
N MET A 81 9.52 -5.79 1.44
CA MET A 81 9.29 -5.35 0.06
C MET A 81 8.42 -6.34 -0.74
N GLY A 82 8.23 -7.56 -0.23
CA GLY A 82 7.53 -8.63 -0.93
C GLY A 82 8.25 -9.13 -2.19
N GLN A 83 9.55 -8.86 -2.33
CA GLN A 83 10.33 -9.30 -3.48
C GLN A 83 11.82 -9.39 -3.15
N GLU A 84 12.52 -10.26 -3.86
CA GLU A 84 13.97 -10.34 -3.78
C GLU A 84 14.63 -9.12 -4.41
N GLY A 85 15.63 -8.57 -3.72
CA GLY A 85 16.50 -7.55 -4.30
C GLY A 85 17.45 -8.17 -5.33
N LYS A 86 17.71 -7.48 -6.43
CA LYS A 86 18.70 -7.93 -7.42
C LYS A 86 20.11 -7.55 -7.00
N ARG A 87 20.99 -8.53 -6.82
CA ARG A 87 22.39 -8.26 -6.48
C ARG A 87 23.12 -7.55 -7.63
N ILE A 88 23.78 -6.44 -7.33
CA ILE A 88 24.66 -5.73 -8.25
C ILE A 88 26.11 -6.09 -7.92
N ARG A 89 26.89 -6.51 -8.93
CA ARG A 89 28.31 -6.90 -8.77
C ARG A 89 29.28 -5.78 -9.13
N ASN A 90 28.96 -4.98 -10.14
CA ASN A 90 29.77 -3.83 -10.57
C ASN A 90 29.32 -2.54 -9.88
N ASP A 91 29.22 -2.58 -8.55
CA ASP A 91 28.65 -1.53 -7.69
C ASP A 91 29.70 -0.54 -7.16
N ASN A 92 30.95 -0.62 -7.63
CA ASN A 92 32.04 0.26 -7.18
C ASN A 92 31.72 1.74 -7.32
N HIS A 93 31.06 2.14 -8.42
CA HIS A 93 30.66 3.52 -8.65
C HIS A 93 29.64 4.04 -7.62
N LEU A 94 28.77 3.16 -7.09
CA LEU A 94 27.80 3.52 -6.05
C LEU A 94 28.45 3.72 -4.67
N LYS A 95 29.67 3.21 -4.50
CA LYS A 95 30.44 3.27 -3.25
C LYS A 95 31.53 4.35 -3.29
N GLN A 96 31.76 4.96 -4.44
CA GLN A 96 32.73 6.04 -4.59
C GLN A 96 32.18 7.31 -3.95
N GLY A 97 33.03 8.03 -3.20
CA GLY A 97 32.68 9.34 -2.62
C GLY A 97 31.98 9.30 -1.26
N SER A 98 31.58 8.14 -0.74
CA SER A 98 31.03 8.01 0.62
C SER A 98 31.98 7.22 1.52
N SER A 99 32.38 7.81 2.65
CA SER A 99 33.15 7.13 3.69
C SER A 99 32.33 6.06 4.42
N ALA A 100 31.01 6.06 4.27
CA ALA A 100 30.11 5.13 4.94
C ALA A 100 30.10 3.74 4.30
N TYR A 101 30.41 3.64 3.00
CA TYR A 101 30.37 2.40 2.23
C TYR A 101 31.76 1.81 1.99
N ARG A 102 31.89 0.49 2.13
CA ARG A 102 33.13 -0.25 1.88
C ARG A 102 33.05 -1.01 0.56
N ARG A 103 34.19 -1.22 -0.11
CA ARG A 103 34.26 -2.01 -1.35
C ARG A 103 33.62 -3.40 -1.20
N GLY A 104 33.82 -4.05 -0.05
CA GLY A 104 33.26 -5.37 0.26
C GLY A 104 31.76 -5.40 0.60
N ASP A 105 31.11 -4.24 0.76
CA ASP A 105 29.67 -4.19 1.02
C ASP A 105 28.90 -4.70 -0.19
N LYS A 106 27.73 -5.28 0.05
CA LYS A 106 26.91 -5.93 -0.97
C LYS A 106 25.76 -5.01 -1.38
N THR A 107 25.70 -4.56 -2.64
CA THR A 107 24.60 -3.71 -3.10
C THR A 107 23.48 -4.53 -3.74
N TYR A 108 22.25 -4.32 -3.27
CA TYR A 108 21.03 -4.89 -3.82
C TYR A 108 20.11 -3.79 -4.36
N ARG A 109 19.56 -4.02 -5.55
CA ARG A 109 18.64 -3.13 -6.23
C ARG A 109 17.20 -3.59 -6.03
N TYR A 110 16.31 -2.68 -5.65
CA TYR A 110 14.87 -2.90 -5.64
C TYR A 110 14.19 -1.94 -6.62
N GLY A 111 13.18 -2.44 -7.34
CA GLY A 111 12.55 -1.74 -8.46
C GLY A 111 12.94 -2.31 -9.84
N PRO A 112 12.63 -1.61 -10.93
CA PRO A 112 12.15 -0.22 -10.96
C PRO A 112 10.72 -0.03 -10.42
N ASP A 113 10.44 1.18 -9.93
CA ASP A 113 9.08 1.67 -9.72
C ASP A 113 8.38 2.00 -11.06
N ALA A 114 7.11 2.40 -11.02
CA ALA A 114 6.32 2.71 -12.20
C ALA A 114 6.91 3.85 -13.06
N GLU A 115 7.80 4.65 -12.51
CA GLU A 115 8.49 5.75 -13.20
C GLU A 115 9.94 5.40 -13.57
N GLY A 116 10.34 4.13 -13.44
CA GLY A 116 11.67 3.66 -13.82
C GLY A 116 12.76 3.87 -12.76
N ARG A 117 12.45 4.40 -11.57
CA ARG A 117 13.47 4.63 -10.52
C ARG A 117 13.70 3.36 -9.71
N SER A 118 14.96 3.11 -9.38
CA SER A 118 15.38 1.99 -8.54
C SER A 118 16.12 2.51 -7.31
N ILE A 119 15.94 1.82 -6.19
CA ILE A 119 16.71 2.08 -4.97
C ILE A 119 17.85 1.07 -4.87
N TYR A 120 18.95 1.51 -4.26
CA TYR A 120 20.12 0.68 -4.01
C TYR A 120 20.40 0.64 -2.52
N LEU A 121 20.31 -0.54 -1.93
CA LEU A 121 20.56 -0.74 -0.51
C LEU A 121 21.87 -1.51 -0.34
N MET A 122 22.70 -1.08 0.61
CA MET A 122 24.02 -1.66 0.85
C MET A 122 24.06 -2.48 2.13
N PHE A 123 24.69 -3.65 2.07
CA PHE A 123 24.74 -4.59 3.17
C PHE A 123 26.17 -4.97 3.54
N ARG A 124 26.54 -4.83 4.81
CA ARG A 124 27.82 -5.29 5.36
C ARG A 124 27.57 -6.47 6.28
N GLY A 125 28.24 -7.60 6.03
CA GLY A 125 28.04 -8.80 6.86
C GLY A 125 26.57 -9.23 6.94
N ASN A 126 25.83 -9.10 5.83
CA ASN A 126 24.38 -9.36 5.75
C ASN A 126 23.48 -8.41 6.56
N LYS A 127 23.97 -7.24 6.97
CA LYS A 127 23.18 -6.21 7.65
C LYS A 127 23.14 -4.93 6.83
N LEU A 128 21.97 -4.30 6.73
CA LEU A 128 21.77 -3.01 6.08
C LEU A 128 22.62 -1.95 6.78
N VAL A 129 23.40 -1.18 6.03
CA VAL A 129 24.31 -0.15 6.57
C VAL A 129 24.03 1.21 5.97
N ASN A 130 24.27 2.26 6.77
CA ASN A 130 24.14 3.65 6.38
C ASN A 130 22.78 3.91 5.70
N TYR A 131 21.73 3.49 6.41
CA TYR A 131 20.36 3.64 5.95
C TYR A 131 19.66 4.65 6.85
N ASP A 132 19.08 5.66 6.21
CA ASP A 132 18.28 6.69 6.84
C ASP A 132 16.86 6.64 6.23
N ALA A 133 15.86 6.55 7.09
CA ALA A 133 14.45 6.47 6.68
C ALA A 133 13.96 7.82 6.13
N ASP A 134 14.53 8.92 6.62
CA ASP A 134 14.12 10.29 6.31
C ASP A 134 14.52 10.69 4.88
N GLU A 135 15.50 9.99 4.28
CA GLU A 135 15.84 10.13 2.86
C GLU A 135 14.69 9.72 1.91
N PHE A 136 13.68 9.00 2.44
CA PHE A 136 12.59 8.43 1.65
C PHE A 136 11.23 9.07 1.89
N GLU A 137 11.08 10.02 2.82
CA GLU A 137 9.88 10.86 2.96
C GLU A 137 9.66 11.70 1.69
#